data_AF-A0A3Q3ERM8-F1
#
_entry.id   AF-A0A3Q3ERM8-F1
#
_cell.length_a   1.000
_cell.length_b   1.000
_cell.length_c   1.000
_cell.angle_alpha   90.00
_cell.angle_beta   90.00
_cell.angle_gamma   90.00
#
_symmetry.space_group_name_H-M   'P 1'
#
loop_
_entity.id
_entity.type
_entity.pdbx_description
1 polymer ?
#
loop_
_entity_poly.entity_id
_entity_poly.type
_entity_poly.pdbx_seq_one_letter_code
_entity_poly.pdbx_strand_id
1 'polypeptide(L)'
;LEKERTLSVQCKRNGWTDVCRELDECEKEMEAQRNAEKINLQKQLVKIHNGVRRFQRQLTDVKPTPARNFEELFKEERTCRQEITACEKKIENWSLAVQTNEAKHHAAPTVKVCPALVSLDLPAEVRALEVFLQKTGGQYGGWDQYDHQAFLKVWTKHGGQPAYRKEAKLYLPAKTWEEIEQHEDWHQELIYLQDRKREVDNCKHEERRRQLEVKLTIEEQLRLRREDEQEQERRRREEEQREMDERRKAATKGIKRFNERVDGHVSRDASRLTRPTQGWKERMKNIGPSGGGPVLQMFHRAVPTWRQGL
;
A
#
# COMPACT_ATOMS: atom_id res chain seq x y z
N LEU A 1 36.97 -59.53 -36.87
CA LEU A 1 35.87 -60.23 -37.56
C LEU A 1 35.74 -61.69 -37.14
N GLU A 2 36.78 -62.53 -37.22
CA GLU A 2 36.67 -63.96 -36.88
C GLU A 2 36.53 -64.24 -35.36
N LYS A 3 37.21 -63.45 -34.51
CA LYS A 3 37.14 -63.56 -33.04
C LYS A 3 35.80 -63.11 -32.44
N GLU A 4 35.06 -62.24 -33.11
CA GLU A 4 33.70 -61.86 -32.71
C GLU A 4 32.69 -62.97 -33.03
N ARG A 5 32.89 -63.66 -34.16
CA ARG A 5 32.00 -64.75 -34.59
C ARG A 5 32.08 -65.95 -33.64
N THR A 6 33.26 -66.28 -33.14
CA THR A 6 33.43 -67.37 -32.15
C THR A 6 32.85 -67.03 -30.78
N LEU A 7 33.00 -65.79 -30.31
CA LEU A 7 32.36 -65.31 -29.06
C LEU A 7 30.83 -65.31 -29.15
N SER A 8 30.28 -64.91 -30.31
CA SER A 8 28.83 -64.91 -30.54
C SER A 8 28.23 -66.33 -30.52
N VAL A 9 28.92 -67.31 -31.08
CA VAL A 9 28.48 -68.72 -31.08
C VAL A 9 28.54 -69.32 -29.66
N GLN A 10 29.53 -68.92 -28.87
CA GLN A 10 29.73 -69.42 -27.51
C GLN A 10 28.71 -68.85 -26.51
N CYS A 11 28.29 -67.59 -26.67
CA CYS A 11 27.20 -67.00 -25.89
C CYS A 11 25.81 -67.59 -26.24
N LYS A 12 25.59 -68.00 -27.50
CA LYS A 12 24.35 -68.68 -27.94
C LYS A 12 24.21 -70.09 -27.38
N ARG A 13 25.33 -70.83 -27.28
CA ARG A 13 25.35 -72.24 -26.84
C ARG A 13 25.12 -72.43 -25.34
N ASN A 14 25.32 -71.38 -24.53
CA ASN A 14 25.31 -71.48 -23.07
C ASN A 14 24.09 -70.77 -22.41
N GLY A 15 23.13 -70.24 -23.18
CA GLY A 15 21.97 -69.52 -22.64
C GLY A 15 22.24 -68.09 -22.11
N TRP A 16 23.49 -67.62 -22.14
CA TRP A 16 23.90 -66.29 -21.64
C TRP A 16 23.40 -65.14 -22.52
N THR A 17 22.96 -65.44 -23.74
CA THR A 17 22.36 -64.46 -24.64
C THR A 17 20.99 -63.98 -24.17
N ASP A 18 20.26 -64.78 -23.38
CA ASP A 18 19.02 -64.36 -22.73
C ASP A 18 19.29 -63.57 -21.45
N VAL A 19 20.18 -64.03 -20.57
CA VAL A 19 20.48 -63.32 -19.30
C VAL A 19 21.14 -61.95 -19.53
N CYS A 20 22.05 -61.82 -20.50
CA CYS A 20 22.61 -60.50 -20.86
C CYS A 20 21.55 -59.59 -21.50
N ARG A 21 20.59 -60.16 -22.24
CA ARG A 21 19.48 -59.41 -22.82
C ARG A 21 18.50 -58.94 -21.73
N GLU A 22 18.16 -59.80 -20.78
CA GLU A 22 17.30 -59.48 -19.65
C GLU A 22 17.91 -58.40 -18.75
N LEU A 23 19.23 -58.42 -18.53
CA LEU A 23 19.94 -57.35 -17.81
C LEU A 23 19.93 -56.03 -18.57
N ASP A 24 20.18 -56.05 -19.89
CA ASP A 24 20.10 -54.85 -20.75
C ASP A 24 18.66 -54.30 -20.81
N GLU A 25 17.66 -55.17 -20.79
CA GLU A 25 16.23 -54.81 -20.76
C GLU A 25 15.85 -54.18 -19.40
N CYS A 26 16.32 -54.77 -18.29
CA CYS A 26 16.11 -54.24 -16.94
C CYS A 26 16.82 -52.88 -16.74
N GLU A 27 18.02 -52.70 -17.28
CA GLU A 27 18.72 -51.40 -17.26
C GLU A 27 17.96 -50.34 -18.08
N LYS A 28 17.47 -50.69 -19.27
CA LYS A 28 16.66 -49.79 -20.11
C LYS A 28 15.34 -49.41 -19.44
N GLU A 29 14.69 -50.35 -18.74
CA GLU A 29 13.43 -50.10 -18.05
C GLU A 29 13.63 -49.18 -16.83
N MET A 30 14.70 -49.40 -16.06
CA MET A 30 15.10 -48.50 -14.97
C MET A 30 15.46 -47.10 -15.48
N GLU A 31 16.12 -47.00 -16.63
CA GLU A 31 16.42 -45.72 -17.27
C GLU A 31 15.17 -45.03 -17.81
N ALA A 32 14.24 -45.78 -18.39
CA ALA A 32 12.93 -45.28 -18.83
C ALA A 32 12.12 -44.76 -17.65
N GLN A 33 12.10 -45.47 -16.52
CA GLN A 33 11.43 -45.05 -15.29
C GLN A 33 12.04 -43.75 -14.74
N ARG A 34 13.38 -43.67 -14.66
CA ARG A 34 14.09 -42.45 -14.22
C ARG A 34 13.81 -41.26 -15.14
N ASN A 35 13.74 -41.49 -16.45
CA ASN A 35 13.41 -40.46 -17.44
C ASN A 35 11.95 -40.01 -17.34
N ALA A 36 11.02 -40.93 -17.09
CA ALA A 36 9.61 -40.61 -16.87
C ALA A 36 9.41 -39.75 -15.62
N GLU A 37 10.08 -40.10 -14.51
CA GLU A 37 10.09 -39.30 -13.28
C GLU A 37 10.68 -37.90 -13.50
N LYS A 38 11.81 -37.81 -14.23
CA LYS A 38 12.41 -36.53 -14.61
C LYS A 38 11.45 -35.64 -15.40
N ILE A 39 10.73 -36.20 -16.37
CA ILE A 39 9.72 -35.47 -17.15
C ILE A 39 8.55 -35.03 -16.27
N ASN A 40 8.10 -35.87 -15.33
CA ASN A 40 7.02 -35.53 -14.42
C ASN A 40 7.42 -34.37 -13.48
N LEU A 41 8.62 -34.43 -12.90
CA LEU A 41 9.16 -33.36 -12.06
C LEU A 41 9.34 -32.06 -12.86
N GLN A 42 9.81 -32.13 -14.10
CA GLN A 42 9.88 -30.96 -14.99
C GLN A 42 8.50 -30.36 -15.25
N LYS A 43 7.47 -31.17 -15.49
CA LYS A 43 6.08 -30.71 -15.67
C LYS A 43 5.55 -30.03 -14.40
N GLN A 44 5.79 -30.60 -13.23
CA GLN A 44 5.40 -29.98 -11.96
C GLN A 44 6.11 -28.64 -11.73
N LEU A 45 7.42 -28.57 -12.03
CA LEU A 45 8.20 -27.34 -11.91
C LEU A 45 7.67 -26.23 -12.82
N VAL A 46 7.35 -26.54 -14.08
CA VAL A 46 6.74 -25.58 -15.01
C VAL A 46 5.38 -25.09 -14.48
N LYS A 47 4.57 -25.99 -13.92
CA LYS A 47 3.28 -25.63 -13.32
C LYS A 47 3.44 -24.67 -12.14
N ILE A 48 4.38 -24.95 -11.24
CA ILE A 48 4.69 -24.09 -10.09
C ILE A 48 5.22 -22.74 -10.59
N HIS A 49 6.17 -22.73 -11.51
CA HIS A 49 6.74 -21.49 -12.07
C HIS A 49 5.66 -20.62 -12.73
N ASN A 50 4.73 -21.22 -13.48
CA ASN A 50 3.61 -20.51 -14.08
C ASN A 50 2.63 -19.96 -13.03
N GLY A 51 2.39 -20.73 -11.95
CA GLY A 51 1.61 -20.28 -10.79
C GLY A 51 2.26 -19.07 -10.11
N VAL A 52 3.55 -19.15 -9.79
CA VAL A 52 4.34 -18.05 -9.21
C VAL A 52 4.29 -16.82 -10.11
N ARG A 53 4.47 -16.98 -11.42
CA ARG A 53 4.40 -15.86 -12.37
C ARG A 53 3.01 -15.22 -12.41
N ARG A 54 1.94 -16.02 -12.31
CA ARG A 54 0.56 -15.51 -12.23
C ARG A 54 0.34 -14.73 -10.94
N PHE A 55 0.77 -15.26 -9.80
CA PHE A 55 0.68 -14.58 -8.51
C PHE A 55 1.53 -13.30 -8.48
N GLN A 56 2.72 -13.31 -9.07
CA GLN A 56 3.56 -12.12 -9.21
C GLN A 56 2.85 -11.04 -10.00
N ARG A 57 2.21 -11.36 -11.14
CA ARG A 57 1.40 -10.38 -11.90
C ARG A 57 0.24 -9.84 -11.07
N GLN A 58 -0.52 -10.72 -10.42
CA GLN A 58 -1.63 -10.30 -9.57
C GLN A 58 -1.15 -9.39 -8.42
N LEU A 59 0.00 -9.69 -7.83
CA LEU A 59 0.60 -8.85 -6.79
C LEU A 59 1.08 -7.50 -7.35
N THR A 60 1.57 -7.46 -8.58
CA THR A 60 1.93 -6.22 -9.29
C THR A 60 0.69 -5.40 -9.67
N ASP A 61 -0.42 -6.02 -10.07
CA ASP A 61 -1.67 -5.31 -10.39
C ASP A 61 -2.37 -4.79 -9.12
N VAL A 62 -2.28 -5.51 -8.00
CA VAL A 62 -2.83 -5.11 -6.69
C VAL A 62 -1.92 -4.12 -5.96
N LYS A 63 -0.61 -4.09 -6.27
CA LYS A 63 0.31 -3.00 -5.94
C LYS A 63 0.52 -2.11 -7.18
N PRO A 64 -0.47 -1.30 -7.61
CA PRO A 64 -0.14 -0.26 -8.58
C PRO A 64 1.03 0.52 -7.99
N THR A 65 2.08 0.74 -8.80
CA THR A 65 3.28 1.46 -8.37
C THR A 65 2.80 2.72 -7.67
N PRO A 66 3.05 2.89 -6.36
CA PRO A 66 2.49 4.01 -5.63
C PRO A 66 2.82 5.35 -6.29
N ALA A 67 3.97 5.39 -7.00
CA ALA A 67 4.40 6.49 -7.85
C ALA A 67 3.35 7.00 -8.85
N ARG A 68 2.55 6.16 -9.53
CA ARG A 68 1.60 6.66 -10.54
C ARG A 68 0.41 7.37 -9.90
N ASN A 69 -0.13 6.80 -8.82
CA ASN A 69 -1.22 7.41 -8.07
C ASN A 69 -0.73 8.64 -7.30
N PHE A 70 0.48 8.61 -6.74
CA PHE A 70 1.06 9.77 -6.06
C PHE A 70 1.39 10.90 -7.04
N GLU A 71 1.89 10.60 -8.24
CA GLU A 71 2.16 11.62 -9.27
C GLU A 71 0.86 12.31 -9.72
N GLU A 72 -0.22 11.56 -9.87
CA GLU A 72 -1.56 12.10 -10.18
C GLU A 72 -2.09 12.94 -9.03
N LEU A 73 -1.99 12.44 -7.79
CA LEU A 73 -2.36 13.20 -6.58
C LEU A 73 -1.53 14.48 -6.38
N PHE A 74 -0.22 14.47 -6.66
CA PHE A 74 0.61 15.67 -6.60
C PHE A 74 0.25 16.69 -7.69
N LYS A 75 -0.16 16.22 -8.87
CA LYS A 75 -0.68 17.09 -9.93
C LYS A 75 -2.01 17.71 -9.53
N GLU A 76 -2.93 16.92 -8.97
CA GLU A 76 -4.20 17.41 -8.44
C GLU A 76 -3.98 18.40 -7.28
N GLU A 77 -3.12 18.08 -6.32
CA GLU A 77 -2.75 18.97 -5.20
C GLU A 77 -2.19 20.31 -5.72
N ARG A 78 -1.32 20.25 -6.74
CA ARG A 78 -0.74 21.44 -7.37
C ARG A 78 -1.79 22.29 -8.06
N THR A 79 -2.70 21.67 -8.82
CA THR A 79 -3.79 22.37 -9.51
C THR A 79 -4.72 23.04 -8.50
N CYS A 80 -5.16 22.32 -7.48
CA CYS A 80 -6.00 22.88 -6.42
C CYS A 80 -5.32 24.04 -5.69
N ARG A 81 -4.01 23.93 -5.39
CA ARG A 81 -3.26 25.03 -4.76
C ARG A 81 -3.17 26.27 -5.65
N GLN A 82 -3.01 26.09 -6.96
CA GLN A 82 -3.01 27.20 -7.92
C GLN A 82 -4.38 27.87 -8.03
N GLU A 83 -5.46 27.09 -8.01
CA GLU A 83 -6.83 27.61 -7.98
C GLU A 83 -7.10 28.41 -6.71
N ILE A 84 -6.67 27.93 -5.54
CA ILE A 84 -6.77 28.67 -4.27
C ILE A 84 -6.04 30.01 -4.39
N THR A 85 -4.78 30.02 -4.82
CA THR A 85 -4.02 31.28 -4.99
C THR A 85 -4.67 32.22 -6.01
N ALA A 86 -5.27 31.68 -7.07
CA ALA A 86 -6.01 32.50 -8.03
C ALA A 86 -7.27 33.12 -7.40
N CYS A 87 -8.00 32.36 -6.58
CA CYS A 87 -9.15 32.85 -5.82
C CYS A 87 -8.74 33.90 -4.77
N GLU A 88 -7.67 33.67 -4.02
CA GLU A 88 -7.12 34.63 -3.04
C GLU A 88 -6.78 35.97 -3.72
N LYS A 89 -6.08 35.93 -4.87
CA LYS A 89 -5.78 37.14 -5.64
C LYS A 89 -7.03 37.83 -6.18
N LYS A 90 -8.06 37.08 -6.59
CA LYS A 90 -9.34 37.67 -7.01
C LYS A 90 -10.01 38.39 -5.84
N ILE A 91 -9.97 37.81 -4.63
CA ILE A 91 -10.52 38.41 -3.41
C ILE A 91 -9.75 39.68 -3.02
N GLU A 92 -8.41 39.64 -3.06
CA GLU A 92 -7.57 40.81 -2.80
C GLU A 92 -7.83 41.92 -3.82
N ASN A 93 -7.94 41.58 -5.10
CA ASN A 93 -8.24 42.53 -6.16
C ASN A 93 -9.65 43.13 -6.02
N TRP A 94 -10.64 42.35 -5.62
CA TRP A 94 -11.97 42.87 -5.29
C TRP A 94 -11.94 43.79 -4.08
N SER A 95 -11.18 43.44 -3.04
CA SER A 95 -10.97 44.28 -1.85
C SER A 95 -10.31 45.62 -2.21
N LEU A 96 -9.30 45.61 -3.09
CA LEU A 96 -8.64 46.81 -3.60
C LEU A 96 -9.55 47.65 -4.49
N ALA A 97 -10.42 47.03 -5.29
CA ALA A 97 -11.42 47.74 -6.09
C ALA A 97 -12.44 48.47 -5.20
N VAL A 98 -12.84 47.88 -4.07
CA VAL A 98 -13.71 48.54 -3.09
C VAL A 98 -13.00 49.73 -2.43
N GLN A 99 -11.74 49.55 -2.00
CA GLN A 99 -10.96 50.63 -1.36
C GLN A 99 -10.62 51.80 -2.31
N THR A 100 -10.35 51.53 -3.59
CA THR A 100 -10.08 52.58 -4.60
C THR A 100 -11.34 53.35 -5.02
N ASN A 101 -12.52 52.72 -4.89
CA ASN A 101 -13.79 53.40 -5.08
C ASN A 101 -14.13 54.28 -3.86
N GLU A 102 -13.88 53.83 -2.63
CA GLU A 102 -14.02 54.63 -1.42
C GLU A 102 -13.12 55.88 -1.41
N ALA A 103 -11.89 55.77 -1.93
CA ALA A 103 -10.97 56.91 -2.05
C ALA A 103 -11.38 57.95 -3.12
N LYS A 104 -12.37 57.66 -3.98
CA LYS A 104 -12.87 58.58 -5.03
C LYS A 104 -14.27 59.13 -4.78
N HIS A 105 -15.00 58.64 -3.76
CA HIS A 105 -16.33 59.15 -3.40
C HIS A 105 -16.27 60.37 -2.46
N HIS A 106 -15.56 61.43 -2.89
CA HIS A 106 -15.79 62.81 -2.48
C HIS A 106 -15.95 63.72 -3.71
N ALA A 107 -16.77 63.30 -4.68
CA ALA A 107 -17.45 64.18 -5.62
C ALA A 107 -18.51 63.35 -6.36
N ALA A 108 -19.78 63.74 -6.28
CA ALA A 108 -20.83 63.17 -7.11
C ALA A 108 -20.53 63.43 -8.59
N PRO A 109 -20.89 62.49 -9.50
CA PRO A 109 -22.26 62.51 -10.00
C PRO A 109 -22.90 61.12 -10.17
N THR A 110 -24.22 61.19 -10.17
CA THR A 110 -25.25 60.18 -10.40
C THR A 110 -24.90 59.15 -11.49
N VAL A 111 -24.73 57.89 -11.11
CA VAL A 111 -24.81 56.75 -12.04
C VAL A 111 -25.79 55.74 -11.47
N LYS A 112 -26.80 55.40 -12.27
CA LYS A 112 -27.78 54.36 -11.97
C LYS A 112 -27.04 53.04 -11.77
N VAL A 113 -26.93 52.59 -10.53
CA VAL A 113 -26.41 51.26 -10.20
C VAL A 113 -27.50 50.25 -10.54
N CYS A 114 -27.18 49.33 -11.46
CA CYS A 114 -28.00 48.16 -11.74
C CYS A 114 -28.11 47.29 -10.46
N PRO A 115 -29.31 47.00 -9.92
CA PRO A 115 -29.47 46.26 -8.66
C PRO A 115 -29.18 44.75 -8.73
N ALA A 116 -28.76 44.22 -9.88
CA ALA A 116 -28.94 42.80 -10.19
C ALA A 116 -27.74 41.86 -9.91
N LEU A 117 -26.58 42.34 -9.41
CA LEU A 117 -25.39 41.46 -9.29
C LEU A 117 -24.91 41.16 -7.86
N VAL A 118 -25.56 41.68 -6.82
CA VAL A 118 -25.12 41.46 -5.41
C VAL A 118 -26.06 40.52 -4.63
N SER A 119 -27.17 40.07 -5.23
CA SER A 119 -28.24 39.41 -4.47
C SER A 119 -28.23 37.88 -4.42
N LEU A 120 -27.28 37.16 -5.04
CA LEU A 120 -27.42 35.71 -5.18
C LEU A 120 -26.79 34.83 -4.09
N ASP A 121 -25.80 35.30 -3.31
CA ASP A 121 -25.07 34.44 -2.36
C ASP A 121 -25.16 34.82 -0.88
N LEU A 122 -25.94 35.86 -0.52
CA LEU A 122 -26.21 36.14 0.89
C LEU A 122 -27.34 35.23 1.38
N PRO A 123 -27.20 34.54 2.55
CA PRO A 123 -28.27 33.76 3.14
C PRO A 123 -29.57 34.57 3.24
N ALA A 124 -30.71 33.91 3.10
CA ALA A 124 -32.02 34.56 3.05
C ALA A 124 -32.25 35.47 4.27
N GLU A 125 -31.68 35.10 5.41
CA GLU A 125 -31.71 35.81 6.68
C GLU A 125 -30.88 37.10 6.65
N VAL A 126 -29.72 37.08 6.00
CA VAL A 126 -28.87 38.28 5.83
C VAL A 126 -29.52 39.26 4.86
N ARG A 127 -30.13 38.75 3.78
CA ARG A 127 -30.93 39.58 2.86
C ARG A 127 -32.17 40.14 3.54
N ALA A 128 -32.82 39.38 4.43
CA ALA A 128 -33.98 39.86 5.17
C ALA A 128 -33.62 41.03 6.10
N LEU A 129 -32.49 40.96 6.79
CA LEU A 129 -31.97 42.06 7.62
C LEU A 129 -31.64 43.30 6.78
N GLU A 130 -31.00 43.13 5.63
CA GLU A 130 -30.63 44.25 4.75
C GLU A 130 -31.86 44.91 4.10
N VAL A 131 -32.82 44.11 3.63
CA VAL A 131 -34.10 44.59 3.10
C VAL A 131 -34.93 45.28 4.19
N PHE A 132 -34.90 44.77 5.43
CA PHE A 132 -35.58 45.38 6.56
C PHE A 132 -35.02 46.78 6.84
N LEU A 133 -33.69 46.90 7.02
CA LEU A 133 -33.02 48.17 7.25
C LEU A 133 -33.29 49.18 6.13
N GLN A 134 -33.27 48.73 4.88
CA GLN A 134 -33.52 49.60 3.73
C GLN A 134 -34.97 50.09 3.67
N LYS A 135 -35.94 49.32 4.18
CA LYS A 135 -37.35 49.71 4.25
C LYS A 135 -37.70 50.58 5.45
N THR A 136 -37.02 50.40 6.59
CA THR A 136 -37.37 51.06 7.87
C THR A 136 -36.57 52.34 8.15
N GLY A 137 -35.89 52.92 7.16
CA GLY A 137 -35.12 54.16 7.38
C GLY A 137 -33.72 53.96 7.96
N GLY A 138 -33.10 52.82 7.67
CA GLY A 138 -31.68 52.54 7.93
C GLY A 138 -31.37 52.12 9.37
N GLN A 139 -30.13 52.35 9.78
CA GLN A 139 -29.57 51.90 11.08
C GLN A 139 -30.26 52.47 12.32
N TYR A 140 -31.01 53.56 12.17
CA TYR A 140 -31.72 54.23 13.28
C TYR A 140 -33.24 54.20 13.12
N GLY A 141 -33.80 53.42 12.20
CA GLY A 141 -35.27 53.30 12.09
C GLY A 141 -36.00 54.59 11.68
N GLY A 142 -35.30 55.51 11.00
CA GLY A 142 -35.84 56.84 10.67
C GLY A 142 -35.81 57.85 11.82
N TRP A 143 -35.24 57.50 12.98
CA TRP A 143 -34.98 58.41 14.07
C TRP A 143 -33.63 59.11 13.89
N ASP A 144 -33.47 60.28 14.52
CA ASP A 144 -32.15 60.89 14.60
C ASP A 144 -31.24 60.11 15.57
N GLN A 145 -29.95 60.35 15.46
CA GLN A 145 -28.94 59.64 16.24
C GLN A 145 -29.09 59.88 17.76
N TYR A 146 -29.52 61.07 18.18
CA TYR A 146 -29.64 61.44 19.58
C TYR A 146 -30.85 60.79 20.22
N ASP A 147 -31.99 60.84 19.55
CA ASP A 147 -33.24 60.21 19.96
C ASP A 147 -33.09 58.69 20.03
N HIS A 148 -32.46 58.09 19.02
CA HIS A 148 -32.16 56.65 19.02
C HIS A 148 -31.23 56.26 20.18
N GLN A 149 -30.20 57.06 20.48
CA GLN A 149 -29.33 56.81 21.63
C GLN A 149 -30.05 56.97 22.97
N ALA A 150 -30.92 57.97 23.12
CA ALA A 150 -31.74 58.15 24.31
C ALA A 150 -32.67 56.93 24.51
N PHE A 151 -33.32 56.48 23.43
CA PHE A 151 -34.10 55.25 23.41
C PHE A 151 -33.29 54.05 23.88
N LEU A 152 -32.11 53.80 23.29
CA LEU A 152 -31.27 52.64 23.65
C LEU A 152 -30.82 52.66 25.11
N LYS A 153 -30.53 53.84 25.67
CA LYS A 153 -30.14 53.97 27.08
C LYS A 153 -31.27 53.56 28.02
N VAL A 154 -32.50 53.97 27.72
CA VAL A 154 -33.67 53.60 28.53
C VAL A 154 -34.04 52.13 28.29
N TRP A 155 -34.00 51.67 27.04
CA TRP A 155 -34.27 50.29 26.65
C TRP A 155 -33.39 49.28 27.39
N THR A 156 -32.08 49.51 27.39
CA THR A 156 -31.10 48.65 28.06
C THR A 156 -31.25 48.67 29.57
N LYS A 157 -31.56 49.82 30.17
CA LYS A 157 -31.84 49.97 31.60
C LYS A 157 -33.06 49.14 32.06
N HIS A 158 -34.09 49.06 31.23
CA HIS A 158 -35.32 48.30 31.53
C HIS A 158 -35.30 46.88 30.98
N GLY A 159 -34.23 46.45 30.32
CA GLY A 159 -34.15 45.12 29.69
C GLY A 159 -35.29 44.85 28.70
N GLY A 160 -35.76 45.89 27.99
CA GLY A 160 -36.87 45.79 27.03
C GLY A 160 -38.25 45.55 27.64
N GLN A 161 -38.46 45.84 28.93
CA GLN A 161 -39.76 45.73 29.58
C GLN A 161 -40.69 46.91 29.24
N PRO A 162 -42.04 46.73 29.23
CA PRO A 162 -42.99 47.81 28.89
C PRO A 162 -42.93 49.05 29.79
N ALA A 163 -42.35 48.92 30.98
CA ALA A 163 -42.07 50.04 31.88
C ALA A 163 -41.13 51.10 31.26
N TYR A 164 -40.30 50.70 30.28
CA TYR A 164 -39.39 51.61 29.59
C TYR A 164 -40.14 52.73 28.87
N ARG A 165 -41.33 52.49 28.32
CA ARG A 165 -42.08 53.47 27.52
C ARG A 165 -42.30 54.77 28.29
N LYS A 166 -42.68 54.64 29.58
CA LYS A 166 -42.95 55.79 30.46
C LYS A 166 -41.71 56.62 30.73
N GLU A 167 -40.57 55.96 30.91
CA GLU A 167 -39.30 56.64 31.13
C GLU A 167 -38.76 57.24 29.82
N ALA A 168 -38.89 56.53 28.69
CA ALA A 168 -38.44 56.98 27.38
C ALA A 168 -39.14 58.28 26.96
N LYS A 169 -40.43 58.43 27.28
CA LYS A 169 -41.19 59.66 27.02
C LYS A 169 -40.63 60.89 27.74
N LEU A 170 -39.97 60.72 28.89
CA LEU A 170 -39.33 61.84 29.61
C LEU A 170 -38.09 62.35 28.88
N TYR A 171 -37.36 61.44 28.22
CA TYR A 171 -36.14 61.76 27.46
C TYR A 171 -36.42 62.14 26.01
N LEU A 172 -37.62 61.83 25.50
CA LEU A 172 -38.04 62.05 24.12
C LEU A 172 -39.34 62.87 24.08
N PRO A 173 -39.34 64.13 24.55
CA PRO A 173 -40.54 64.95 24.65
C PRO A 173 -41.18 65.23 23.28
N ALA A 174 -40.36 65.34 22.22
CA ALA A 174 -40.78 65.58 20.85
C ALA A 174 -41.46 64.38 20.16
N LYS A 175 -41.37 63.17 20.74
CA LYS A 175 -41.89 61.93 20.15
C LYS A 175 -43.21 61.50 20.77
N THR A 176 -44.17 61.03 19.99
CA THR A 176 -45.44 60.54 20.55
C THR A 176 -45.27 59.16 21.21
N TRP A 177 -46.24 58.75 22.02
CA TRP A 177 -46.25 57.39 22.60
C TRP A 177 -46.28 56.32 21.51
N GLU A 178 -47.03 56.57 20.45
CA GLU A 178 -47.16 55.70 19.28
C GLU A 178 -45.84 55.59 18.51
N GLU A 179 -45.11 56.70 18.33
CA GLU A 179 -43.78 56.68 17.70
C GLU A 179 -42.77 55.89 18.54
N ILE A 180 -42.81 56.03 19.88
CA ILE A 180 -41.93 55.29 20.80
C ILE A 180 -42.23 53.78 20.75
N GLU A 181 -43.50 53.39 20.70
CA GLU A 181 -43.93 51.99 20.58
C GLU A 181 -43.54 51.38 19.23
N GLN A 182 -43.77 52.09 18.12
CA GLN A 182 -43.36 51.63 16.79
C GLN A 182 -41.83 51.44 16.69
N HIS A 183 -41.07 52.30 17.36
CA HIS A 183 -39.62 52.19 17.39
C HIS A 183 -39.12 51.06 18.29
N GLU A 184 -39.86 50.72 19.36
CA GLU A 184 -39.64 49.50 20.15
C GLU A 184 -39.86 48.25 19.29
N ASP A 185 -41.00 48.15 18.60
CA ASP A 185 -41.33 47.01 17.75
C ASP A 185 -40.27 46.83 16.65
N TRP A 186 -39.87 47.94 16.03
CA TRP A 186 -38.78 47.96 15.06
C TRP A 186 -37.46 47.45 15.65
N HIS A 187 -37.08 47.91 16.84
CA HIS A 187 -35.83 47.53 17.48
C HIS A 187 -35.84 46.06 17.93
N GLN A 188 -36.98 45.55 18.39
CA GLN A 188 -37.16 44.13 18.70
C GLN A 188 -36.99 43.26 17.44
N GLU A 189 -37.60 43.64 16.33
CA GLU A 189 -37.45 42.93 15.04
C GLU A 189 -36.00 43.01 14.54
N LEU A 190 -35.32 44.14 14.74
CA LEU A 190 -33.91 44.29 14.41
C LEU A 190 -33.02 43.32 15.20
N ILE A 191 -33.24 43.21 16.52
CA ILE A 191 -32.53 42.26 17.38
C ILE A 191 -32.79 40.83 16.91
N TYR A 192 -34.05 40.47 16.67
CA TYR A 192 -34.44 39.14 16.19
C TYR A 192 -33.73 38.76 14.88
N LEU A 193 -33.73 39.66 13.90
CA LEU A 193 -33.08 39.40 12.61
C LEU A 193 -31.55 39.30 12.75
N GLN A 194 -30.93 40.10 13.62
CA GLN A 194 -29.50 40.00 13.91
C GLN A 194 -29.13 38.71 14.65
N ASP A 195 -29.93 38.28 15.62
CA ASP A 195 -29.74 37.01 16.32
C ASP A 195 -29.88 35.83 15.38
N ARG A 196 -30.91 35.83 14.53
CA ARG A 196 -31.10 34.78 13.52
C ARG A 196 -29.93 34.70 12.54
N LYS A 197 -29.36 35.83 12.15
CA LYS A 197 -28.11 35.86 11.36
C LYS A 197 -26.94 35.24 12.13
N ARG A 198 -26.73 35.63 13.39
CA ARG A 198 -25.67 35.09 14.26
C ARG A 198 -25.81 33.57 14.44
N GLU A 199 -27.02 33.08 14.65
CA GLU A 199 -27.32 31.65 14.79
C GLU A 199 -26.95 30.85 13.54
N VAL A 200 -27.28 31.36 12.35
CA VAL A 200 -26.91 30.70 11.09
C VAL A 200 -25.39 30.64 10.94
N ASP A 201 -24.67 31.71 11.25
CA ASP A 201 -23.20 31.72 11.20
C ASP A 201 -22.60 30.73 12.21
N ASN A 202 -23.10 30.72 13.46
CA ASN A 202 -22.68 29.78 14.49
C ASN A 202 -22.93 28.32 14.08
N CYS A 203 -24.10 28.02 13.51
CA CYS A 203 -24.45 26.69 13.02
C CYS A 203 -23.45 26.21 11.94
N LYS A 204 -23.09 27.09 10.99
CA LYS A 204 -22.08 26.79 9.96
C LYS A 204 -20.70 26.54 10.54
N HIS A 205 -20.28 27.31 11.55
CA HIS A 205 -19.00 27.10 12.23
C HIS A 205 -18.97 25.77 12.99
N GLU A 206 -20.06 25.45 13.69
CA GLU A 206 -20.22 24.21 14.44
C GLU A 206 -20.24 22.99 13.52
N GLU A 207 -20.90 23.06 12.37
CA GLU A 207 -20.88 22.00 11.36
C GLU A 207 -19.47 21.73 10.82
N ARG A 208 -18.71 22.78 10.49
CA ARG A 208 -17.30 22.64 10.10
C ARG A 208 -16.45 21.99 11.19
N ARG A 209 -16.71 22.31 12.46
CA ARG A 209 -16.02 21.71 13.61
C ARG A 209 -16.29 20.21 13.69
N ARG A 210 -17.55 19.78 13.51
CA ARG A 210 -17.94 18.36 13.47
C ARG A 210 -17.31 17.62 12.30
N GLN A 211 -17.25 18.24 11.12
CA GLN A 211 -16.59 17.65 9.95
C GLN A 211 -15.11 17.39 10.21
N LEU A 212 -14.41 18.32 10.88
CA LEU A 212 -13.01 18.15 11.25
C LEU A 212 -12.81 17.01 12.25
N GLU A 213 -13.67 16.89 13.26
CA GLU A 213 -13.63 15.82 14.26
C GLU A 213 -13.82 14.43 13.62
N VAL A 214 -14.77 14.29 12.69
CA VAL A 214 -14.97 13.07 11.92
C VAL A 214 -13.73 12.74 11.07
N LYS A 215 -13.17 13.75 10.39
CA LYS A 215 -11.97 13.57 9.56
C LYS A 215 -10.79 13.05 10.40
N LEU A 216 -10.54 13.66 11.56
CA LEU A 216 -9.48 13.24 12.49
C LEU A 216 -9.70 11.82 12.99
N THR A 217 -10.96 11.45 13.30
CA THR A 217 -11.31 10.11 13.74
C THR A 217 -11.03 9.07 12.65
N ILE A 218 -11.40 9.34 11.41
CA ILE A 218 -11.14 8.46 10.26
C ILE A 218 -9.63 8.33 10.01
N GLU A 219 -8.90 9.45 10.04
CA GLU A 219 -7.46 9.46 9.82
C GLU A 219 -6.72 8.63 10.87
N GLU A 220 -7.11 8.72 12.14
CA GLU A 220 -6.55 7.93 13.21
C GLU A 220 -6.88 6.43 13.08
N GLN A 221 -8.12 6.08 12.73
CA GLN A 221 -8.51 4.69 12.45
C GLN A 221 -7.68 4.08 11.30
N LEU A 222 -7.43 4.86 10.25
CA LEU A 222 -6.59 4.44 9.14
C LEU A 222 -5.12 4.30 9.55
N ARG A 223 -4.62 5.17 10.44
CA ARG A 223 -3.26 5.07 10.98
C ARG A 223 -3.09 3.79 11.80
N LEU A 224 -4.00 3.52 12.72
CA LEU A 224 -3.97 2.31 13.55
C LEU A 224 -4.06 1.04 12.71
N ARG A 225 -4.93 1.02 11.69
CA ARG A 225 -5.02 -0.12 10.76
C ARG A 225 -3.69 -0.37 10.04
N ARG A 226 -3.03 0.68 9.55
CA ARG A 226 -1.71 0.55 8.89
C ARG A 226 -0.65 0.02 9.85
N GLU A 227 -0.66 0.47 11.10
CA GLU A 227 0.27 0.01 12.13
C GLU A 227 0.05 -1.47 12.47
N ASP A 228 -1.21 -1.90 12.60
CA ASP A 228 -1.54 -3.31 12.84
C ASP A 228 -1.11 -4.19 11.65
N GLU A 229 -1.37 -3.76 10.42
CA GLU A 229 -0.93 -4.48 9.21
C GLU A 229 0.61 -4.59 9.15
N GLN A 230 1.35 -3.53 9.50
CA GLN A 230 2.82 -3.56 9.54
C GLN A 230 3.34 -4.50 10.63
N GLU A 231 2.72 -4.47 11.80
CA GLU A 231 3.09 -5.34 12.92
C GLU A 231 2.79 -6.81 12.61
N GLN A 232 1.66 -7.11 11.97
CA GLN A 232 1.34 -8.45 11.49
C GLN A 232 2.35 -8.95 10.46
N GLU A 233 2.71 -8.11 9.49
CA GLU A 233 3.72 -8.45 8.48
C GLU A 233 5.10 -8.68 9.12
N ARG A 234 5.48 -7.85 10.10
CA ARG A 234 6.75 -8.04 10.84
C ARG A 234 6.76 -9.37 11.60
N ARG A 235 5.67 -9.69 12.30
CA ARG A 235 5.52 -10.97 13.02
C ARG A 235 5.61 -12.15 12.06
N ARG A 236 4.95 -12.06 10.90
CA ARG A 236 5.00 -13.09 9.86
C ARG A 236 6.41 -13.30 9.34
N ARG A 237 7.16 -12.22 9.06
CA ARG A 237 8.57 -12.32 8.63
C ARG A 237 9.47 -12.94 9.70
N GLU A 238 9.26 -12.59 10.97
CA GLU A 238 9.99 -13.18 12.08
C GLU A 238 9.69 -14.68 12.21
N GLU A 239 8.44 -15.09 12.05
CA GLU A 239 8.04 -16.50 12.07
C GLU A 239 8.63 -17.28 10.88
N GLU A 240 8.55 -16.73 9.66
CA GLU A 240 9.17 -17.31 8.47
C GLU A 240 10.69 -17.43 8.64
N GLN A 241 11.35 -16.43 9.23
CA GLN A 241 12.78 -16.46 9.52
C GLN A 241 13.11 -17.55 10.55
N ARG A 242 12.32 -17.67 11.63
CA ARG A 242 12.49 -18.72 12.63
C ARG A 242 12.33 -20.11 12.01
N GLU A 243 11.31 -20.30 11.19
CA GLU A 243 11.08 -21.57 10.49
C GLU A 243 12.25 -21.89 9.55
N MET A 244 12.72 -20.91 8.78
CA MET A 244 13.88 -21.07 7.89
C MET A 244 15.16 -21.41 8.67
N ASP A 245 15.41 -20.77 9.80
CA ASP A 245 16.55 -21.06 10.65
C ASP A 245 16.46 -22.45 11.31
N GLU A 246 15.25 -22.88 11.72
CA GLU A 246 15.01 -24.24 12.18
C GLU A 246 15.27 -25.29 11.08
N ARG A 247 14.76 -25.05 9.86
CA ARG A 247 15.03 -25.91 8.69
C ARG A 247 16.52 -25.99 8.38
N ARG A 248 17.23 -24.86 8.42
CA ARG A 248 18.70 -24.82 8.23
C ARG A 248 19.40 -25.65 9.30
N LYS A 249 19.06 -25.45 10.57
CA LYS A 249 19.63 -26.24 11.69
C LYS A 249 19.35 -27.74 11.51
N ALA A 250 18.13 -28.12 11.10
CA ALA A 250 17.76 -29.51 10.85
C ALA A 250 18.57 -30.11 9.69
N ALA A 251 18.74 -29.36 8.59
CA ALA A 251 19.56 -29.77 7.45
C ALA A 251 21.04 -29.94 7.84
N THR A 252 21.62 -28.99 8.59
CA THR A 252 23.00 -29.10 9.08
C THR A 252 23.17 -30.32 9.99
N LYS A 253 22.22 -30.59 10.89
CA LYS A 253 22.20 -31.82 11.71
C LYS A 253 22.09 -33.07 10.83
N GLY A 254 21.29 -33.05 9.77
CA GLY A 254 21.16 -34.14 8.80
C GLY A 254 22.48 -34.45 8.08
N ILE A 255 23.13 -33.43 7.53
CA ILE A 255 24.43 -33.55 6.85
C ILE A 255 25.49 -34.07 7.83
N LYS A 256 25.55 -33.54 9.05
CA LYS A 256 26.49 -34.01 10.07
C LYS A 256 26.34 -35.52 10.34
N ARG A 257 25.10 -35.98 10.55
CA ARG A 257 24.80 -37.41 10.75
C ARG A 257 25.16 -38.28 9.54
N PHE A 258 24.98 -37.78 8.33
CA PHE A 258 25.39 -38.48 7.12
C PHE A 258 26.92 -38.61 7.03
N ASN A 259 27.64 -37.51 7.28
CA ASN A 259 29.11 -37.50 7.29
C ASN A 259 29.68 -38.45 8.34
N GLU A 260 29.14 -38.46 9.57
CA GLU A 260 29.55 -39.41 10.62
C GLU A 260 29.40 -40.87 10.16
N ARG A 261 28.31 -41.21 9.45
CA ARG A 261 28.09 -42.55 8.89
C ARG A 261 29.10 -42.90 7.80
N VAL A 262 29.44 -41.95 6.93
CA VAL A 262 30.41 -42.15 5.83
C VAL A 262 31.84 -42.25 6.37
N ASP A 263 32.23 -41.37 7.29
CA ASP A 263 33.57 -41.37 7.88
C ASP A 263 33.81 -42.58 8.80
N GLY A 264 32.76 -43.11 9.44
CA GLY A 264 32.85 -44.37 10.19
C GLY A 264 32.96 -45.63 9.33
N HIS A 265 32.55 -45.59 8.05
CA HIS A 265 32.51 -46.76 7.17
C HIS A 265 33.63 -46.80 6.13
N VAL A 266 34.34 -45.69 5.89
CA VAL A 266 35.44 -45.61 4.93
C VAL A 266 36.74 -45.31 5.67
N SER A 267 37.53 -46.35 5.97
CA SER A 267 38.94 -46.15 6.32
C SER A 267 39.68 -45.61 5.09
N ARG A 268 39.87 -44.30 5.04
CA ARG A 268 40.67 -43.60 4.03
C ARG A 268 42.14 -43.90 4.27
N ASP A 269 42.57 -45.12 3.96
CA ASP A 269 43.99 -45.46 3.94
C ASP A 269 44.63 -44.80 2.72
N ALA A 270 45.25 -43.64 2.91
CA ALA A 270 45.98 -42.93 1.86
C ALA A 270 47.08 -43.80 1.22
N SER A 271 47.60 -44.78 1.96
CA SER A 271 48.58 -45.73 1.46
C SER A 271 47.97 -46.75 0.51
N ARG A 272 46.64 -46.95 0.47
CA ARG A 272 46.00 -47.82 -0.54
C ARG A 272 46.22 -47.33 -1.97
N LEU A 273 46.32 -46.02 -2.17
CA LEU A 273 46.55 -45.42 -3.49
C LEU A 273 47.94 -45.72 -4.04
N THR A 274 48.94 -45.88 -3.15
CA THR A 274 50.33 -46.13 -3.52
C THR A 274 50.78 -47.57 -3.27
N ARG A 275 49.97 -48.38 -2.57
CA ARG A 275 50.28 -49.79 -2.33
C ARG A 275 49.95 -50.63 -3.56
N PRO A 276 50.93 -51.34 -4.12
CA PRO A 276 50.68 -52.28 -5.20
C PRO A 276 49.64 -53.31 -4.74
N THR A 277 48.66 -53.61 -5.61
CA THR A 277 47.66 -54.63 -5.33
C THR A 277 48.34 -56.00 -5.15
N GLN A 278 47.69 -56.92 -4.44
CA GLN A 278 48.26 -58.25 -4.15
C GLN A 278 48.79 -58.92 -5.43
N GLY A 279 48.00 -58.89 -6.51
CA GLY A 279 48.41 -59.45 -7.81
C GLY A 279 49.54 -58.68 -8.51
N TRP A 280 49.75 -57.40 -8.21
CA TRP A 280 50.92 -56.65 -8.67
C TRP A 280 52.18 -57.01 -7.88
N LYS A 281 52.07 -57.25 -6.56
CA LYS A 281 53.19 -57.74 -5.74
C LYS A 281 53.63 -59.14 -6.14
N GLU A 282 52.68 -60.04 -6.42
CA GLU A 282 52.96 -61.40 -6.92
C GLU A 282 53.75 -61.38 -8.24
N ARG A 283 53.41 -60.46 -9.15
CA ARG A 283 54.09 -60.31 -10.45
C ARG A 283 55.48 -59.69 -10.36
N MET A 284 55.73 -58.79 -9.40
CA MET A 284 57.04 -58.15 -9.23
C MET A 284 58.08 -59.01 -8.51
N LYS A 285 57.68 -60.08 -7.81
CA LYS A 285 58.59 -60.98 -7.08
C LYS A 285 59.58 -61.74 -7.98
N ASN A 286 59.32 -61.81 -9.29
CA ASN A 286 60.11 -62.59 -10.25
C ASN A 286 61.03 -61.75 -11.17
N ILE A 287 61.22 -60.46 -10.90
CA ILE A 287 62.09 -59.58 -11.70
C ILE A 287 63.45 -59.47 -11.00
N GLY A 288 64.44 -60.24 -11.47
CA GLY A 288 65.83 -60.21 -11.01
C GLY A 288 66.68 -59.08 -11.63
N PRO A 289 67.92 -58.85 -11.17
CA PRO A 289 68.65 -57.59 -11.34
C PRO A 289 69.15 -57.26 -12.76
N SER A 290 68.89 -58.10 -13.77
CA SER A 290 69.29 -57.85 -15.16
C SER A 290 68.08 -57.76 -16.08
N GLY A 291 67.54 -56.55 -16.23
CA GLY A 291 67.09 -55.91 -17.48
C GLY A 291 66.21 -56.62 -18.52
N GLY A 292 65.67 -57.82 -18.28
CA GLY A 292 64.74 -58.48 -19.21
C GLY A 292 63.28 -58.20 -18.84
N GLY A 293 62.56 -57.45 -19.67
CA GLY A 293 61.15 -57.10 -19.44
C GLY A 293 60.20 -58.31 -19.29
N PRO A 294 58.99 -58.13 -18.74
CA PRO A 294 58.15 -59.25 -18.31
C PRO A 294 57.58 -60.04 -19.49
N VAL A 295 57.85 -61.36 -19.50
CA VAL A 295 57.14 -62.34 -20.35
C VAL A 295 55.75 -62.55 -19.76
N LEU A 296 54.70 -62.09 -20.46
CA LEU A 296 53.31 -62.38 -20.12
C LEU A 296 53.00 -63.86 -20.43
N GLN A 297 53.20 -64.73 -19.44
CA GLN A 297 52.78 -66.13 -19.51
C GLN A 297 51.25 -66.23 -19.35
N MET A 298 50.54 -66.43 -20.46
CA MET A 298 49.12 -66.76 -20.45
C MET A 298 48.93 -68.22 -20.05
N PHE A 299 48.22 -68.48 -18.96
CA PHE A 299 47.85 -69.84 -18.57
C PHE A 299 46.66 -70.33 -19.40
N HIS A 300 46.86 -71.42 -20.15
CA HIS A 300 45.78 -72.17 -20.78
C HIS A 300 44.98 -72.89 -19.68
N ARG A 301 43.67 -72.65 -19.61
CA ARG A 301 42.79 -73.35 -18.67
C ARG A 301 42.50 -74.77 -19.18
N ALA A 302 42.46 -75.72 -18.24
CA ALA A 302 42.28 -77.14 -18.50
C ALA A 302 41.02 -77.42 -19.35
N VAL A 303 41.17 -78.35 -20.30
CA VAL A 303 40.08 -78.79 -21.18
C VAL A 303 39.07 -79.56 -20.34
N PRO A 304 37.81 -79.09 -20.23
CA PRO A 304 36.78 -79.78 -19.47
C PRO A 304 36.49 -81.17 -20.05
N THR A 305 36.12 -82.12 -19.20
CA THR A 305 35.92 -83.54 -19.55
C THR A 305 34.93 -83.78 -20.70
N TRP A 306 33.97 -82.87 -20.93
CA TRP A 306 33.04 -82.92 -22.07
C TRP A 306 33.67 -82.59 -23.44
N ARG A 307 34.97 -82.32 -23.49
CA ARG A 307 35.77 -82.18 -24.72
C ARG A 307 36.83 -83.28 -24.89
N GLN A 308 36.80 -84.35 -24.10
CA GLN A 308 37.66 -85.51 -24.36
C GLN A 308 37.07 -86.40 -25.45
N GLY A 309 37.83 -86.59 -26.55
CA GLY A 309 37.50 -87.55 -27.61
C GLY A 309 37.15 -86.98 -28.98
N LEU A 310 37.49 -85.70 -29.27
CA LEU A 310 37.54 -85.18 -30.64
C LEU A 310 38.96 -85.22 -31.19
#